data_AF-A0A3C0V6G0-F1
#
_entry.id   AF-A0A3C0V6G0-F1
#
_cell.length_a   1.000
_cell.length_b   1.000
_cell.length_c   1.000
_cell.angle_alpha   90.00
_cell.angle_beta   90.00
_cell.angle_gamma   90.00
#
_symmetry.space_group_name_H-M   'P 1'
#
loop_
_entity.id
_entity.type
_entity.pdbx_description
1 polymer ?
#
loop_
_entity_poly.entity_id
_entity_poly.type
_entity_poly.pdbx_seq_one_letter_code
_entity_poly.pdbx_strand_id
1 'polypeptide(L)'
;MRLYVKIILLISAVTLGIGISISIIVDGIMKNFMQNEMKNRGFFIARMVAENIADRIFTGDVIFVSEYLKNIAANTKDMEYLYIEDFNNKIFAHSFDGGFPRALLKNHGEYPISDSGEYKVTKYKAGDKFIIEFSYPVIPGTQIDVHIGMNQNVMLSRIISVRRHIAVITFVIAAIGFVIGIVVSWCMTYPLNRLGKYMEKFDMGNPEEIEIKTGSREVMELVNSFNAMREGVINARDKCHYYIEELKQGNEKLAEALAKIKTLRGLIPICSSCKKVRDDKGFWKQVEAYVSEHSEAEFSHGICPDCMKKLYPEYTNEDTEGT
;
A
#
# COMPACT_ATOMS: atom_id res chain seq x y z
N MET A 1 -11.64 -2.43 2.26
CA MET A 1 -10.90 -1.56 1.30
C MET A 1 -9.71 -2.34 0.75
N ARG A 2 -9.54 -2.43 -0.58
CA ARG A 2 -8.48 -3.25 -1.22
C ARG A 2 -7.09 -2.68 -0.89
N LEU A 3 -6.06 -3.54 -0.79
CA LEU A 3 -4.71 -3.19 -0.35
C LEU A 3 -4.09 -1.99 -1.09
N TYR A 4 -4.28 -1.93 -2.41
CA TYR A 4 -3.76 -0.82 -3.22
C TYR A 4 -4.40 0.54 -2.89
N VAL A 5 -5.69 0.57 -2.50
CA VAL A 5 -6.36 1.82 -2.11
C VAL A 5 -5.72 2.34 -0.82
N LYS A 6 -5.35 1.45 0.12
CA LYS A 6 -4.62 1.84 1.33
C LYS A 6 -3.25 2.43 0.99
N ILE A 7 -2.51 1.81 0.06
CA ILE A 7 -1.18 2.29 -0.36
C ILE A 7 -1.28 3.66 -1.04
N ILE A 8 -2.21 3.84 -1.98
CA ILE A 8 -2.41 5.12 -2.68
C ILE A 8 -2.82 6.22 -1.71
N LEU A 9 -3.75 5.94 -0.78
CA LEU A 9 -4.17 6.90 0.24
C LEU A 9 -3.01 7.27 1.17
N LEU A 10 -2.18 6.30 1.57
CA LEU A 10 -1.03 6.55 2.44
C LEU A 10 0.02 7.42 1.73
N ILE A 11 0.39 7.10 0.48
CA ILE A 11 1.34 7.90 -0.31
C ILE A 11 0.79 9.33 -0.51
N SER A 12 -0.48 9.45 -0.89
CA SER A 12 -1.13 10.76 -1.08
C SER A 12 -1.15 11.56 0.22
N ALA A 13 -1.48 10.94 1.35
CA ALA A 13 -1.50 11.59 2.65
C ALA A 13 -0.10 12.06 3.08
N VAL A 14 0.93 11.23 2.90
CA VAL A 14 2.32 11.58 3.24
C VAL A 14 2.82 12.75 2.38
N THR A 15 2.61 12.69 1.06
CA THR A 15 3.04 13.77 0.15
C THR A 15 2.35 15.10 0.45
N LEU A 16 1.05 15.09 0.71
CA LEU A 16 0.29 16.28 1.12
C LEU A 16 0.77 16.81 2.48
N GLY A 17 1.02 15.92 3.45
CA GLY A 17 1.52 16.29 4.76
C GLY A 17 2.90 16.97 4.71
N ILE A 18 3.81 16.46 3.88
CA ILE A 18 5.11 17.09 3.63
C ILE A 18 4.93 18.47 2.99
N GLY A 19 4.05 18.59 1.98
CA GLY A 19 3.77 19.87 1.33
C GLY A 19 3.21 20.94 2.28
N ILE A 20 2.27 20.55 3.15
CA ILE A 20 1.70 21.44 4.17
C ILE A 20 2.79 21.87 5.18
N SER A 21 3.60 20.91 5.64
CA SER A 21 4.69 21.19 6.58
C SER A 21 5.71 22.17 6.01
N ILE A 22 6.12 21.96 4.75
CA ILE A 22 7.02 22.87 4.04
C ILE A 22 6.41 24.27 3.92
N SER A 23 5.12 24.38 3.58
CA SER A 23 4.42 25.67 3.51
C SER A 23 4.47 26.42 4.84
N ILE A 24 4.24 25.74 5.97
CA ILE A 24 4.29 26.34 7.31
C ILE A 24 5.71 26.80 7.65
N ILE A 25 6.73 25.98 7.36
CA ILE A 25 8.13 26.32 7.61
C ILE A 25 8.54 27.55 6.81
N VAL A 26 8.21 27.59 5.52
CA VAL A 26 8.56 28.74 4.66
C VAL A 26 7.86 30.01 5.12
N ASP A 27 6.60 29.94 5.54
CA ASP A 27 5.88 31.10 6.09
C ASP A 27 6.59 31.64 7.35
N GLY A 28 7.07 30.75 8.22
CA GLY A 28 7.86 31.12 9.40
C GLY A 28 9.19 31.79 9.04
N ILE A 29 9.95 31.19 8.12
CA ILE A 29 11.23 31.73 7.65
C ILE A 29 11.04 33.09 6.98
N MET A 30 10.06 33.22 6.08
CA MET A 30 9.79 34.48 5.38
C MET A 30 9.34 35.57 6.34
N LYS A 31 8.48 35.26 7.32
CA LYS A 31 8.05 36.27 8.30
C LYS A 31 9.23 36.83 9.09
N ASN A 32 10.16 35.98 9.53
CA ASN A 32 11.34 36.40 10.27
C ASN A 32 12.32 37.18 9.39
N PHE A 33 12.61 36.65 8.19
CA PHE A 33 13.49 37.30 7.23
C PHE A 33 12.97 38.71 6.87
N MET A 34 11.69 38.83 6.55
CA MET A 34 11.08 40.10 6.17
C MET A 34 11.06 41.11 7.32
N GLN A 35 10.82 40.67 8.56
CA GLN A 35 10.89 41.57 9.72
C GLN A 35 12.31 42.09 9.95
N ASN A 36 13.34 41.25 9.80
CA ASN A 36 14.72 41.67 9.95
C ASN A 36 15.16 42.60 8.81
N GLU A 37 14.76 42.29 7.58
CA GLU A 37 15.05 43.13 6.41
C GLU A 37 14.38 44.50 6.53
N MET A 38 13.11 44.56 6.95
CA MET A 38 12.42 45.82 7.23
C MET A 38 13.12 46.62 8.33
N LYS A 39 13.53 45.95 9.42
CA LYS A 39 14.25 46.61 10.53
C LYS A 39 15.56 47.26 10.05
N ASN A 40 16.37 46.50 9.33
CA ASN A 40 17.65 47.00 8.83
C ASN A 40 17.43 48.17 7.86
N ARG A 41 16.49 48.05 6.91
CA ARG A 41 16.19 49.13 5.96
C ARG A 41 15.64 50.38 6.64
N GLY A 42 14.65 50.21 7.51
CA GLY A 42 14.03 51.31 8.26
C GLY A 42 15.08 52.08 9.06
N PHE A 43 15.96 51.37 9.76
CA PHE A 43 17.10 51.96 10.47
C PHE A 43 18.05 52.74 9.55
N PHE A 44 18.53 52.13 8.47
CA PHE A 44 19.47 52.82 7.56
C PHE A 44 18.87 54.06 6.91
N ILE A 45 17.61 54.00 6.51
CA ILE A 45 16.92 55.16 5.93
C ILE A 45 16.72 56.24 6.99
N ALA A 46 16.32 55.88 8.22
CA ALA A 46 16.13 56.84 9.31
C ALA A 46 17.42 57.57 9.66
N ARG A 47 18.52 56.81 9.78
CA ARG A 47 19.86 57.36 10.00
C ARG A 47 20.31 58.27 8.85
N MET A 48 20.17 57.82 7.60
CA MET A 48 20.54 58.62 6.44
C MET A 48 19.74 59.93 6.37
N VAL A 49 18.43 59.87 6.63
CA VAL A 49 17.55 61.04 6.65
C VAL A 49 17.99 62.01 7.75
N ALA A 50 18.19 61.51 8.98
CA ALA A 50 18.70 62.28 10.11
C ALA A 50 20.02 63.00 9.79
N GLU A 51 21.01 62.30 9.24
CA GLU A 51 22.33 62.86 8.91
C GLU A 51 22.25 63.95 7.83
N ASN A 52 21.32 63.86 6.87
CA ASN A 52 21.19 64.80 5.75
C ASN A 52 20.39 66.07 6.05
N ILE A 53 19.61 66.08 7.12
CA ILE A 53 18.73 67.22 7.46
C ILE A 53 19.12 67.92 8.75
N ALA A 54 20.11 67.39 9.48
CA ALA A 54 20.52 67.89 10.79
C ALA A 54 20.89 69.39 10.75
N ASP A 55 21.62 69.85 9.74
CA ASP A 55 21.97 71.26 9.53
C ASP A 55 20.74 72.12 9.21
N ARG A 56 19.83 71.59 8.38
CA ARG A 56 18.62 72.30 7.92
C ARG A 56 17.59 72.48 9.02
N ILE A 57 17.53 71.57 9.99
CA ILE A 57 16.69 71.71 11.18
C ILE A 57 17.16 72.91 12.02
N PHE A 58 18.47 73.11 12.18
CA PHE A 58 19.00 74.27 12.91
C PHE A 58 18.74 75.60 12.21
N THR A 59 18.79 75.62 10.87
CA THR A 59 18.48 76.83 10.10
C THR A 59 16.98 77.11 10.01
N GLY A 60 16.13 76.21 10.51
CA GLY A 60 14.67 76.36 10.46
C GLY A 60 14.09 76.24 9.04
N ASP A 61 14.77 75.52 8.14
CA ASP A 61 14.34 75.37 6.75
C ASP A 61 13.28 74.27 6.60
N VAL A 62 12.09 74.56 7.14
CA VAL A 62 10.96 73.63 7.17
C VAL A 62 10.54 73.20 5.76
N ILE A 63 10.60 74.12 4.79
CA ILE A 63 10.16 73.86 3.42
C ILE A 63 11.08 72.84 2.76
N PHE A 64 12.40 73.05 2.84
CA PHE A 64 13.37 72.09 2.31
C PHE A 64 13.19 70.70 2.93
N VAL A 65 13.09 70.64 4.27
CA VAL A 65 12.98 69.36 4.98
C VAL A 65 11.67 68.66 4.60
N SER A 66 10.55 69.38 4.54
CA SER A 66 9.26 68.81 4.13
C SER A 66 9.32 68.23 2.71
N GLU A 67 9.91 68.95 1.75
CA GLU A 67 10.05 68.48 0.37
C GLU A 67 11.01 67.28 0.26
N TYR A 68 12.10 67.28 1.03
CA TYR A 68 13.02 66.17 1.12
C TYR A 68 12.34 64.89 1.65
N LEU A 69 11.59 65.01 2.75
CA LEU A 69 10.83 63.88 3.32
C LEU A 69 9.78 63.36 2.34
N LYS A 70 9.07 64.26 1.66
CA LYS A 70 8.07 63.91 0.65
C LYS A 70 8.67 63.15 -0.52
N ASN A 71 9.82 63.60 -1.03
CA ASN A 71 10.54 62.95 -2.12
C ASN A 71 10.97 61.52 -1.74
N ILE A 72 11.47 61.32 -0.52
CA ILE A 72 11.84 60.00 -0.02
C ILE A 72 10.61 59.09 0.13
N ALA A 73 9.52 59.61 0.69
CA ALA A 73 8.27 58.85 0.83
C ALA A 73 7.71 58.40 -0.54
N ALA A 74 7.77 59.28 -1.54
CA ALA A 74 7.26 58.99 -2.88
C ALA A 74 8.12 57.98 -3.66
N ASN A 75 9.44 57.95 -3.42
CA ASN A 75 10.38 57.14 -4.19
C ASN A 75 10.87 55.88 -3.47
N THR A 76 10.55 55.70 -2.19
CA THR A 76 10.93 54.52 -1.43
C THR A 76 9.80 53.52 -1.37
N LYS A 77 10.02 52.34 -1.96
CA LYS A 77 9.04 51.25 -1.91
C LYS A 77 8.79 50.82 -0.46
N ASP A 78 7.53 50.56 -0.13
CA ASP A 78 7.05 50.17 1.21
C ASP A 78 7.06 51.32 2.25
N MET A 79 7.49 52.52 1.88
CA MET A 79 7.38 53.72 2.71
C MET A 79 5.98 54.29 2.68
N GLU A 80 5.38 54.55 3.83
CA GLU A 80 4.07 55.19 3.94
C GLU A 80 4.20 56.67 4.29
N TYR A 81 5.09 57.02 5.23
CA TYR A 81 5.32 58.41 5.62
C TYR A 81 6.68 58.61 6.30
N LEU A 82 7.12 59.86 6.33
CA LEU A 82 8.19 60.34 7.20
C LEU A 82 7.76 61.64 7.88
N TYR A 83 8.20 61.84 9.11
CA TYR A 83 8.06 63.13 9.79
C TYR A 83 9.12 63.33 10.86
N ILE A 84 9.26 64.57 11.32
CA ILE A 84 10.24 64.97 12.34
C ILE A 84 9.54 65.71 13.45
N GLU A 85 9.93 65.41 14.68
CA GLU A 85 9.51 66.12 15.87
C GLU A 85 10.59 67.14 16.30
N ASP A 86 10.16 68.29 16.79
CA ASP A 86 11.02 69.28 17.44
C ASP A 86 11.27 68.92 18.92
N PHE A 87 12.04 69.76 19.63
CA PHE A 87 12.35 69.59 21.06
C PHE A 87 11.13 69.54 22.00
N ASN A 88 9.95 69.95 21.54
CA ASN A 88 8.70 69.97 22.32
C ASN A 88 7.73 68.87 21.89
N ASN A 89 8.19 67.85 21.13
CA ASN A 89 7.35 66.84 20.48
C ASN A 89 6.29 67.44 19.56
N LYS A 90 6.55 68.63 18.99
CA LYS A 90 5.70 69.20 17.92
C LYS A 90 6.28 68.82 16.57
N ILE A 91 5.40 68.69 15.59
CA ILE A 91 5.82 68.35 14.23
C ILE A 91 6.59 69.51 13.61
N PHE A 92 7.85 69.26 13.25
CA PHE A 92 8.71 70.21 12.54
C PHE A 92 8.43 70.16 11.03
N ALA A 93 8.47 68.97 10.43
CA ALA A 93 8.22 68.73 9.00
C ALA A 93 7.66 67.32 8.78
N HIS A 94 6.95 67.10 7.66
CA HIS A 94 6.33 65.82 7.34
C HIS A 94 6.14 65.59 5.83
N SER A 95 5.97 64.32 5.42
CA SER A 95 5.75 63.95 4.01
C SER A 95 4.28 63.98 3.54
N PHE A 96 3.32 64.31 4.41
CA PHE A 96 1.88 64.25 4.07
C PHE A 96 1.41 65.41 3.18
N ASP A 97 0.61 65.11 2.15
CA ASP A 97 0.03 66.11 1.23
C ASP A 97 -1.11 66.94 1.84
N GLY A 98 -1.87 66.36 2.78
CA GLY A 98 -3.11 66.94 3.34
C GLY A 98 -2.98 67.45 4.79
N GLY A 99 -1.76 67.64 5.26
CA GLY A 99 -1.45 67.95 6.67
C GLY A 99 -1.25 66.72 7.54
N PHE A 100 -0.74 66.95 8.76
CA PHE A 100 -0.32 65.87 9.66
C PHE A 100 -1.52 65.12 10.30
N PRO A 101 -1.58 63.78 10.17
CA PRO A 101 -2.64 62.99 10.82
C PRO A 101 -2.53 63.02 12.35
N ARG A 102 -3.55 63.56 13.02
CA ARG A 102 -3.59 63.62 14.50
C ARG A 102 -3.50 62.25 15.18
N ALA A 103 -3.85 61.18 14.49
CA ALA A 103 -3.76 59.82 15.03
C ALA A 103 -2.31 59.40 15.35
N LEU A 104 -1.32 60.00 14.68
CA LEU A 104 0.11 59.75 14.92
C LEU A 104 0.66 60.55 16.11
N LEU A 105 -0.10 61.48 16.68
CA LEU A 105 0.33 62.27 17.85
C LEU A 105 0.13 61.53 19.19
N LYS A 106 -0.43 60.31 19.20
CA LYS A 106 -0.79 59.61 20.45
C LYS A 106 0.39 58.81 21.02
N ASN A 107 0.99 59.36 22.08
CA ASN A 107 1.85 58.74 23.10
C ASN A 107 2.78 57.63 22.60
N HIS A 108 3.89 58.08 22.02
CA HIS A 108 5.08 57.34 21.64
C HIS A 108 5.97 56.95 22.84
N GLY A 109 5.38 56.87 24.05
CA GLY A 109 6.08 57.05 25.33
C GLY A 109 6.73 55.82 25.95
N GLU A 110 6.52 54.61 25.43
CA GLU A 110 7.14 53.39 25.94
C GLU A 110 7.53 52.50 24.77
N TYR A 111 8.55 52.95 24.04
CA TYR A 111 9.05 52.16 22.92
C TYR A 111 10.15 51.22 23.36
N PRO A 112 10.05 49.91 23.00
CA PRO A 112 11.16 49.02 23.18
C PRO A 112 12.32 49.56 22.36
N ILE A 113 13.34 50.00 23.08
CA ILE A 113 14.61 50.42 22.49
C ILE A 113 15.19 49.18 21.81
N SER A 114 15.74 49.34 20.61
CA SER A 114 16.48 48.29 19.92
C SER A 114 17.53 47.64 20.85
N ASP A 115 17.89 46.38 20.59
CA ASP A 115 18.93 45.68 21.38
C ASP A 115 20.25 46.47 21.47
N SER A 116 20.51 47.36 20.51
CA SER A 116 21.66 48.27 20.42
C SER A 116 21.52 49.60 21.17
N GLY A 117 20.31 50.01 21.58
CA GLY A 117 20.10 51.33 22.18
C GLY A 117 19.85 52.47 21.17
N GLU A 118 20.09 52.24 19.88
CA GLU A 118 20.26 53.31 18.88
C GLU A 118 18.97 53.83 18.24
N TYR A 119 17.91 53.01 18.17
CA TYR A 119 16.63 53.36 17.56
C TYR A 119 15.46 52.72 18.30
N LYS A 120 14.26 53.24 18.05
CA LYS A 120 12.98 52.76 18.60
C LYS A 120 12.13 52.15 17.49
N VAL A 121 11.39 51.07 17.79
CA VAL A 121 10.52 50.41 16.81
C VAL A 121 9.13 50.19 17.36
N THR A 122 8.11 50.58 16.58
CA THR A 122 6.71 50.46 16.95
C THR A 122 5.92 49.79 15.85
N LYS A 123 4.93 48.98 16.22
CA LYS A 123 4.02 48.35 15.26
C LYS A 123 2.60 48.71 15.60
N TYR A 124 1.85 49.22 14.64
CA TYR A 124 0.44 49.57 14.84
C TYR A 124 -0.35 49.43 13.54
N LYS A 125 -1.68 49.46 13.66
CA LYS A 125 -2.59 49.36 12.52
C LYS A 125 -3.18 50.73 12.21
N ALA A 126 -3.00 51.19 10.97
CA ALA A 126 -3.53 52.46 10.46
C ALA A 126 -4.55 52.16 9.35
N GLY A 127 -5.84 52.18 9.71
CA GLY A 127 -6.91 51.72 8.81
C GLY A 127 -6.73 50.23 8.47
N ASP A 128 -6.51 49.92 7.20
CA ASP A 128 -6.24 48.56 6.72
C ASP A 128 -4.74 48.22 6.61
N LYS A 129 -3.86 49.18 6.92
CA LYS A 129 -2.42 49.03 6.77
C LYS A 129 -1.79 48.64 8.11
N PHE A 130 -0.87 47.68 8.08
CA PHE A 130 0.02 47.41 9.21
C PHE A 130 1.30 48.21 9.02
N ILE A 131 1.54 49.17 9.92
CA ILE A 131 2.71 50.05 9.87
C ILE A 131 3.73 49.60 10.91
N ILE A 132 4.99 49.55 10.50
CA ILE A 132 6.14 49.49 11.39
C ILE A 132 6.82 50.85 11.34
N GLU A 133 6.83 51.54 12.47
CA GLU A 133 7.48 52.83 12.62
C GLU A 133 8.87 52.65 13.24
N PHE A 134 9.84 53.38 12.69
CA PHE A 134 11.21 53.47 13.18
C PHE A 134 11.50 54.91 13.59
N SER A 135 11.97 55.11 14.82
CA SER A 135 12.41 56.42 15.30
C SER A 135 13.92 56.43 15.51
N TYR A 136 14.60 57.43 14.93
CA TYR A 136 16.04 57.63 15.05
C TYR A 136 16.35 59.08 15.45
N PRO A 137 17.22 59.32 16.44
CA PRO A 137 17.56 60.68 16.86
C PRO A 137 18.35 61.39 15.75
N VAL A 138 17.86 62.54 15.31
CA VAL A 138 18.58 63.40 14.34
C VAL A 138 19.94 63.81 14.91
N ILE A 139 19.97 64.11 16.20
CA ILE A 139 21.18 64.51 16.92
C ILE A 139 21.28 63.66 18.19
N PRO A 140 22.39 62.92 18.39
CA PRO A 140 22.61 62.15 19.60
C PRO A 140 22.44 63.00 20.86
N GLY A 141 21.62 62.55 21.80
CA GLY A 141 21.35 63.24 23.07
C GLY A 141 20.24 64.30 23.02
N THR A 142 19.62 64.55 21.86
CA THR A 142 18.42 65.40 21.75
C THR A 142 17.13 64.58 21.69
N GLN A 143 15.98 65.25 21.82
CA GLN A 143 14.65 64.64 21.61
C GLN A 143 14.12 64.83 20.18
N ILE A 144 14.95 65.28 19.25
CA ILE A 144 14.56 65.43 17.84
C ILE A 144 14.70 64.06 17.18
N ASP A 145 13.57 63.38 17.02
CA ASP A 145 13.50 62.08 16.36
C ASP A 145 12.95 62.23 14.93
N VAL A 146 13.60 61.58 13.97
CA VAL A 146 13.03 61.24 12.66
C VAL A 146 12.18 60.00 12.83
N HIS A 147 10.94 60.05 12.37
CA HIS A 147 9.99 58.95 12.39
C HIS A 147 9.70 58.48 10.98
N ILE A 148 9.80 57.18 10.76
CA ILE A 148 9.65 56.54 9.45
C ILE A 148 8.62 55.42 9.54
N GLY A 149 7.48 55.58 8.89
CA GLY A 149 6.42 54.57 8.83
C GLY A 149 6.51 53.71 7.58
N MET A 150 6.74 52.41 7.74
CA MET A 150 6.78 51.43 6.65
C MET A 150 5.54 50.53 6.63
N ASN A 151 4.94 50.35 5.46
CA ASN A 151 3.75 49.54 5.25
C ASN A 151 4.08 48.07 4.99
N GLN A 152 3.76 47.22 5.96
CA GLN A 152 4.01 45.78 5.91
C GLN A 152 3.10 45.04 4.91
N ASN A 153 1.95 45.61 4.52
CA ASN A 153 1.00 44.94 3.62
C ASN A 153 1.56 44.74 2.21
N VAL A 154 2.42 45.66 1.75
CA VAL A 154 3.05 45.57 0.42
C VAL A 154 3.87 44.28 0.30
N MET A 155 4.44 43.82 1.41
CA MET A 155 5.22 42.60 1.50
C MET A 155 4.38 41.32 1.53
N LEU A 156 3.17 41.35 2.09
CA LEU A 156 2.27 40.19 2.13
C LEU A 156 1.92 39.68 0.72
N SER A 157 1.83 40.59 -0.26
CA SER A 157 1.58 40.22 -1.66
C SER A 157 2.70 39.34 -2.26
N ARG A 158 3.96 39.56 -1.86
CA ARG A 158 5.09 38.73 -2.31
C ARG A 158 5.06 37.35 -1.66
N ILE A 159 4.67 37.25 -0.39
CA ILE A 159 4.50 35.97 0.32
C ILE A 159 3.45 35.10 -0.39
N ILE A 160 2.31 35.69 -0.80
CA ILE A 160 1.26 34.96 -1.52
C ILE A 160 1.78 34.37 -2.84
N SER A 161 2.62 35.11 -3.56
CA SER A 161 3.22 34.62 -4.81
C SER A 161 4.12 33.40 -4.58
N VAL A 162 4.96 33.43 -3.53
CA VAL A 162 5.84 32.31 -3.16
C VAL A 162 5.00 31.10 -2.73
N ARG A 163 3.99 31.33 -1.89
CA ARG A 163 3.06 30.29 -1.44
C ARG A 163 2.36 29.58 -2.61
N ARG A 164 1.93 30.34 -3.63
CA ARG A 164 1.32 29.76 -4.84
C ARG A 164 2.28 28.82 -5.58
N HIS A 165 3.55 29.20 -5.72
CA HIS A 165 4.54 28.33 -6.38
C HIS A 165 4.75 27.03 -5.61
N ILE A 166 4.87 27.09 -4.27
CA ILE A 166 5.00 25.91 -3.41
C ILE A 166 3.78 24.99 -3.58
N ALA A 167 2.57 25.56 -3.52
CA ALA A 167 1.34 24.78 -3.68
C ALA A 167 1.26 24.08 -5.05
N VAL A 168 1.67 24.74 -6.14
CA VAL A 168 1.73 24.14 -7.48
C VAL A 168 2.73 23.00 -7.53
N ILE A 169 3.94 23.18 -6.98
CA ILE A 169 4.97 22.14 -6.93
C ILE A 169 4.47 20.93 -6.12
N THR A 170 3.88 21.16 -4.95
CA THR A 170 3.28 20.10 -4.12
C THR A 170 2.19 19.34 -4.89
N PHE A 171 1.31 20.05 -5.60
CA PHE A 171 0.25 19.44 -6.39
C PHE A 171 0.82 18.54 -7.51
N VAL A 172 1.85 19.01 -8.22
CA VAL A 172 2.51 18.24 -9.27
C VAL A 172 3.15 16.97 -8.70
N ILE A 173 3.87 17.07 -7.57
CA ILE A 173 4.48 15.91 -6.90
C ILE A 173 3.41 14.91 -6.45
N ALA A 174 2.31 15.38 -5.87
CA ALA A 174 1.21 14.52 -5.44
C ALA A 174 0.54 13.81 -6.64
N ALA A 175 0.34 14.51 -7.76
CA ALA A 175 -0.21 13.93 -8.98
C ALA A 175 0.71 12.84 -9.56
N ILE A 176 2.02 13.08 -9.61
CA ILE A 176 3.01 12.07 -10.02
C ILE A 176 2.95 10.85 -9.09
N GLY A 177 2.93 11.07 -7.78
CA GLY A 177 2.82 9.98 -6.80
C GLY A 177 1.53 9.16 -6.96
N PHE A 178 0.41 9.82 -7.26
CA PHE A 178 -0.87 9.16 -7.54
C PHE A 178 -0.80 8.27 -8.79
N VAL A 179 -0.22 8.78 -9.89
CA VAL A 179 -0.03 8.03 -11.13
C VAL A 179 0.89 6.82 -10.91
N ILE A 180 2.02 7.02 -10.24
CA ILE A 180 2.93 5.91 -9.87
C ILE A 180 2.20 4.86 -9.04
N GLY A 181 1.39 5.29 -8.07
CA GLY A 181 0.57 4.40 -7.24
C GLY A 181 -0.41 3.55 -8.06
N ILE A 182 -1.06 4.13 -9.07
CA ILE A 182 -1.92 3.39 -10.01
C ILE A 182 -1.11 2.37 -10.81
N VAL A 183 0.04 2.77 -11.35
CA VAL A 183 0.91 1.89 -12.15
C VAL A 183 1.41 0.71 -11.33
N VAL A 184 1.92 0.94 -10.12
CA VAL A 184 2.38 -0.12 -9.22
C VAL A 184 1.23 -1.04 -8.82
N SER A 185 0.05 -0.48 -8.53
CA SER A 185 -1.16 -1.27 -8.25
C SER A 185 -1.51 -2.19 -9.41
N TRP A 186 -1.44 -1.70 -10.65
CA TRP A 186 -1.77 -2.48 -11.84
C TRP A 186 -0.71 -3.54 -12.16
N CYS A 187 0.57 -3.21 -11.98
CA CYS A 187 1.69 -4.09 -12.29
C CYS A 187 1.93 -5.18 -11.22
N MET A 188 1.62 -4.92 -9.94
CA MET A 188 1.93 -5.86 -8.86
C MET A 188 0.68 -6.37 -8.14
N THR A 189 -0.15 -5.47 -7.60
CA THR A 189 -1.27 -5.88 -6.74
C THR A 189 -2.36 -6.63 -7.49
N TYR A 190 -2.67 -6.19 -8.72
CA TYR A 190 -3.68 -6.83 -9.56
C TYR A 190 -3.32 -8.29 -9.91
N PRO A 191 -2.14 -8.61 -10.49
CA PRO A 191 -1.80 -9.98 -10.83
C PRO A 191 -1.66 -10.88 -9.61
N LEU A 192 -1.07 -10.41 -8.51
CA LEU A 192 -0.95 -11.19 -7.27
C LEU A 192 -2.33 -11.54 -6.67
N ASN A 193 -3.27 -10.60 -6.66
CA ASN A 193 -4.62 -10.86 -6.14
C ASN A 193 -5.41 -11.83 -7.05
N ARG A 194 -5.19 -11.80 -8.37
CA ARG A 194 -5.78 -12.81 -9.27
C ARG A 194 -5.16 -14.18 -9.01
N LEU A 195 -3.84 -14.28 -8.95
CA LEU A 195 -3.14 -15.52 -8.65
C LEU A 195 -3.59 -16.10 -7.31
N GLY A 196 -3.71 -15.27 -6.27
CA GLY A 196 -4.25 -15.68 -4.96
C GLY A 196 -5.65 -16.30 -5.05
N LYS A 197 -6.56 -15.70 -5.80
CA LYS A 197 -7.90 -16.25 -6.01
C LYS A 197 -7.91 -17.56 -6.79
N TYR A 198 -7.00 -17.72 -7.76
CA TYR A 198 -6.83 -18.99 -8.46
C TYR A 198 -6.30 -20.08 -7.53
N MET A 199 -5.35 -19.75 -6.65
CA MET A 199 -4.82 -20.70 -5.66
C MET A 199 -5.89 -21.13 -4.64
N GLU A 200 -6.71 -20.19 -4.17
CA GLU A 200 -7.82 -20.50 -3.24
C GLU A 200 -8.85 -21.45 -3.84
N LYS A 201 -9.10 -21.33 -5.15
CA LYS A 201 -10.07 -22.13 -5.90
C LYS A 201 -9.42 -23.22 -6.74
N PHE A 202 -8.17 -23.56 -6.47
CA PHE A 202 -7.48 -24.59 -7.22
C PHE A 202 -8.18 -25.93 -6.98
N ASP A 203 -8.92 -26.37 -7.99
CA ASP A 203 -9.66 -27.62 -7.99
C ASP A 203 -9.11 -28.52 -9.10
N MET A 204 -8.75 -29.75 -8.74
CA MET A 204 -8.31 -30.76 -9.69
C MET A 204 -9.41 -31.16 -10.68
N GLY A 205 -10.68 -30.85 -10.39
CA GLY A 205 -11.83 -31.06 -11.27
C GLY A 205 -11.96 -30.06 -12.43
N ASN A 206 -11.47 -28.82 -12.27
CA ASN A 206 -11.47 -27.81 -13.34
C ASN A 206 -10.12 -27.08 -13.40
N PRO A 207 -9.07 -27.72 -13.97
CA PRO A 207 -7.72 -27.19 -13.97
C PRO A 207 -7.53 -26.17 -15.11
N GLU A 208 -8.23 -25.05 -15.06
CA GLU A 208 -8.01 -23.95 -16.02
C GLU A 208 -6.59 -23.38 -15.89
N GLU A 209 -6.02 -22.96 -17.02
CA GLU A 209 -4.71 -22.32 -17.04
C GLU A 209 -4.80 -20.87 -16.57
N ILE A 210 -3.82 -20.46 -15.76
CA ILE A 210 -3.73 -19.08 -15.31
C ILE A 210 -3.04 -18.25 -16.39
N GLU A 211 -3.83 -17.59 -17.22
CA GLU A 211 -3.35 -16.56 -18.14
C GLU A 211 -3.34 -15.18 -17.46
N ILE A 212 -2.23 -14.85 -16.79
CA ILE A 212 -1.94 -13.48 -16.36
C ILE A 212 -0.95 -12.88 -17.37
N LYS A 213 -1.41 -11.92 -18.17
CA LYS A 213 -0.63 -11.28 -19.26
C LYS A 213 0.13 -10.04 -18.83
N THR A 214 0.04 -9.65 -17.56
CA THR A 214 0.57 -8.37 -17.07
C THR A 214 1.08 -8.55 -15.65
N GLY A 215 2.34 -8.17 -15.43
CA GLY A 215 3.00 -8.26 -14.13
C GLY A 215 4.46 -7.83 -14.22
N SER A 216 5.10 -7.59 -13.07
CA SER A 216 6.57 -7.45 -13.04
C SER A 216 7.24 -8.78 -13.44
N ARG A 217 8.54 -8.75 -13.74
CA ARG A 217 9.30 -9.95 -14.13
C ARG A 217 9.17 -11.06 -13.08
N GLU A 218 9.33 -10.72 -11.81
CA GLU A 218 9.26 -11.64 -10.68
C GLU A 218 7.85 -12.23 -10.52
N VAL A 219 6.82 -11.42 -10.73
CA VAL A 219 5.42 -11.88 -10.67
C VAL A 219 5.13 -12.84 -11.83
N MET A 220 5.62 -12.54 -13.03
CA MET A 220 5.47 -13.42 -14.19
C MET A 220 6.22 -14.74 -14.02
N GLU A 221 7.42 -14.71 -13.44
CA GLU A 221 8.20 -15.91 -13.10
C GLU A 221 7.48 -16.81 -12.09
N LEU A 222 6.81 -16.21 -11.10
CA LEU A 222 5.98 -16.93 -10.15
C LEU A 222 4.75 -17.58 -10.83
N VAL A 223 4.07 -16.86 -11.72
CA VAL A 223 2.94 -17.41 -12.50
C VAL A 223 3.38 -18.60 -13.35
N ASN A 224 4.52 -18.49 -14.02
CA ASN A 224 5.07 -19.58 -14.84
C ASN A 224 5.44 -20.80 -14.00
N SER A 225 6.09 -20.58 -12.85
CA SER A 225 6.46 -21.65 -11.91
C SER A 225 5.21 -22.37 -11.36
N PHE A 226 4.16 -21.61 -11.06
CA PHE A 226 2.88 -22.17 -10.65
C PHE A 226 2.21 -22.98 -11.77
N ASN A 227 2.20 -22.46 -13.01
CA ASN A 227 1.63 -23.18 -14.15
C ASN A 227 2.38 -24.50 -14.42
N ALA A 228 3.72 -24.50 -14.31
CA ALA A 228 4.52 -25.71 -14.43
C ALA A 228 4.24 -26.73 -13.31
N MET A 229 4.11 -26.27 -12.06
CA MET A 229 3.71 -27.11 -10.94
C MET A 229 2.32 -27.72 -11.16
N ARG A 230 1.34 -26.90 -11.57
CA ARG A 230 -0.02 -27.33 -11.91
C ARG A 230 -0.01 -28.44 -12.95
N GLU A 231 0.72 -28.25 -14.05
CA GLU A 231 0.85 -29.23 -15.11
C GLU A 231 1.47 -30.54 -14.58
N GLY A 232 2.50 -30.44 -13.73
CA GLY A 232 3.08 -31.59 -13.05
C GLY A 232 2.08 -32.38 -12.19
N VAL A 233 1.21 -31.68 -11.46
CA VAL A 233 0.15 -32.31 -10.63
C VAL A 233 -0.89 -33.01 -11.49
N ILE A 234 -1.34 -32.39 -12.59
CA ILE A 234 -2.30 -33.00 -13.53
C ILE A 234 -1.70 -34.25 -14.15
N ASN A 235 -0.47 -34.17 -14.65
CA ASN A 235 0.23 -35.30 -15.26
C ASN A 235 0.45 -36.45 -14.26
N ALA A 236 0.75 -36.14 -12.99
CA ALA A 236 0.88 -37.15 -11.95
C ALA A 236 -0.45 -37.86 -11.66
N ARG A 237 -1.56 -37.11 -11.58
CA ARG A 237 -2.90 -37.66 -11.41
C ARG A 237 -3.27 -38.59 -12.57
N ASP A 238 -3.04 -38.17 -13.80
CA ASP A 238 -3.40 -38.95 -14.99
C ASP A 238 -2.59 -40.24 -15.07
N LYS A 239 -1.30 -40.20 -14.69
CA LYS A 239 -0.47 -41.41 -14.53
C LYS A 239 -1.01 -42.32 -13.42
N CYS A 240 -1.41 -41.78 -12.27
CA CYS A 240 -2.02 -42.58 -11.20
C CYS A 240 -3.29 -43.28 -11.69
N HIS A 241 -4.18 -42.59 -12.41
CA HIS A 241 -5.37 -43.21 -12.99
C HIS A 241 -5.02 -44.32 -13.99
N TYR A 242 -4.02 -44.09 -14.84
CA TYR A 242 -3.52 -45.12 -15.75
C TYR A 242 -3.04 -46.37 -15.00
N TYR A 243 -2.20 -46.21 -13.96
CA TYR A 243 -1.71 -47.35 -13.18
C TYR A 243 -2.81 -48.08 -12.41
N ILE A 244 -3.80 -47.35 -11.88
CA ILE A 244 -4.96 -47.97 -11.21
C ILE A 244 -5.73 -48.85 -12.18
N GLU A 245 -5.97 -48.39 -13.40
CA GLU A 245 -6.68 -49.16 -14.42
C GLU A 245 -5.87 -50.37 -14.89
N GLU A 246 -4.56 -50.21 -15.08
CA GLU A 246 -3.65 -51.30 -15.43
C GLU A 246 -3.61 -52.38 -14.32
N LEU A 247 -3.49 -51.97 -13.06
CA LEU A 247 -3.53 -52.88 -11.90
C LEU A 247 -4.87 -53.61 -11.82
N LYS A 248 -5.99 -52.93 -12.10
CA LYS A 248 -7.31 -53.53 -12.11
C LYS A 248 -7.42 -54.62 -13.18
N GLN A 249 -6.98 -54.35 -14.41
CA GLN A 249 -6.95 -55.35 -15.47
C GLN A 249 -6.03 -56.54 -15.12
N GLY A 250 -4.88 -56.27 -14.51
CA GLY A 250 -3.98 -57.31 -14.03
C GLY A 250 -4.64 -58.21 -12.97
N ASN A 251 -5.33 -57.60 -12.01
CA ASN A 251 -6.08 -58.33 -10.97
C ASN A 251 -7.22 -59.17 -11.56
N GLU A 252 -7.95 -58.66 -12.55
CA GLU A 252 -9.00 -59.40 -13.26
C GLU A 252 -8.44 -60.62 -13.99
N LYS A 253 -7.32 -60.46 -14.72
CA LYS A 253 -6.63 -61.59 -15.39
C LYS A 253 -6.13 -62.64 -14.39
N LEU A 254 -5.57 -62.19 -13.26
CA LEU A 254 -5.11 -63.08 -12.21
C LEU A 254 -6.29 -63.85 -11.60
N ALA A 255 -7.41 -63.17 -11.32
CA ALA A 255 -8.63 -63.80 -10.83
C ALA A 255 -9.18 -64.85 -11.81
N GLU A 256 -9.15 -64.56 -13.12
CA GLU A 256 -9.56 -65.51 -14.16
C GLU A 256 -8.64 -66.74 -14.22
N ALA A 257 -7.32 -66.54 -14.15
CA ALA A 257 -6.35 -67.63 -14.13
C ALA A 257 -6.53 -68.54 -12.90
N LEU A 258 -6.76 -67.93 -11.72
CA LEU A 258 -7.06 -68.66 -10.49
C LEU A 258 -8.36 -69.47 -10.61
N ALA A 259 -9.41 -68.91 -11.23
CA ALA A 259 -10.65 -69.62 -11.50
C ALA A 259 -10.43 -70.83 -12.43
N LYS A 260 -9.64 -70.67 -13.51
CA LYS A 260 -9.29 -71.78 -14.42
C LYS A 260 -8.52 -72.89 -13.70
N ILE A 261 -7.52 -72.55 -12.88
CA ILE A 261 -6.79 -73.55 -12.07
C ILE A 261 -7.74 -74.30 -11.14
N LYS A 262 -8.69 -73.61 -10.49
CA LYS A 262 -9.69 -74.25 -9.63
C LYS A 262 -10.57 -75.25 -10.39
N THR A 263 -10.97 -74.94 -11.62
CA THR A 263 -11.72 -75.89 -12.48
C THR A 263 -10.88 -77.08 -12.93
N LEU A 264 -9.61 -76.86 -13.31
CA LEU A 264 -8.69 -77.92 -13.74
C LEU A 264 -8.34 -78.87 -12.58
N ARG A 265 -8.18 -78.35 -11.36
CA ARG A 265 -8.02 -79.15 -10.14
C ARG A 265 -9.26 -79.94 -9.74
N GLY A 266 -10.43 -79.67 -10.34
CA GLY A 266 -11.66 -80.43 -10.13
C GLY A 266 -11.78 -81.69 -11.01
N LEU A 267 -10.89 -81.87 -11.99
CA LEU A 267 -10.90 -83.05 -12.87
C LEU A 267 -10.14 -84.19 -12.20
N ILE A 268 -10.87 -85.13 -11.60
CA ILE A 268 -10.30 -86.34 -11.01
C ILE A 268 -10.17 -87.41 -12.10
N PRO A 269 -8.95 -87.79 -12.53
CA PRO A 269 -8.75 -88.80 -13.56
C PRO A 269 -9.15 -90.19 -13.02
N ILE A 270 -10.27 -90.72 -13.49
CA ILE A 270 -10.75 -92.07 -13.15
C ILE A 270 -10.50 -93.07 -14.28
N CYS A 271 -10.18 -94.31 -13.92
CA CYS A 271 -10.07 -95.39 -14.90
C CYS A 271 -11.47 -95.75 -15.41
N SER A 272 -11.67 -95.72 -16.73
CA SER A 272 -12.97 -95.98 -17.35
C SER A 272 -13.52 -97.39 -17.04
N SER A 273 -12.62 -98.36 -16.82
CA SER A 273 -12.93 -99.76 -16.56
C SER A 273 -13.16 -100.06 -15.08
N CYS A 274 -12.19 -99.76 -14.20
CA CYS A 274 -12.25 -100.15 -12.78
C CYS A 274 -12.58 -99.01 -11.81
N LYS A 275 -12.84 -97.81 -12.33
CA LYS A 275 -13.22 -96.59 -11.59
C LYS A 275 -12.21 -96.05 -10.57
N LYS A 276 -11.04 -96.69 -10.39
CA LYS A 276 -9.94 -96.16 -9.56
C LYS A 276 -9.53 -94.75 -9.99
N VAL A 277 -9.11 -93.93 -9.04
CA VAL A 277 -8.57 -92.57 -9.27
C VAL A 277 -7.05 -92.64 -9.40
N ARG A 278 -6.47 -91.89 -10.34
CA ARG A 278 -5.03 -91.70 -10.45
C ARG A 278 -4.59 -90.50 -9.61
N ASP A 279 -3.64 -90.72 -8.69
CA ASP A 279 -3.06 -89.64 -7.88
C ASP A 279 -1.96 -88.86 -8.64
N ASP A 280 -1.48 -87.76 -8.04
CA ASP A 280 -0.46 -86.88 -8.62
C ASP A 280 0.91 -87.57 -8.81
N LYS A 281 1.14 -88.70 -8.13
CA LYS A 281 2.34 -89.53 -8.28
C LYS A 281 2.17 -90.61 -9.35
N GLY A 282 0.97 -90.70 -9.93
CA GLY A 282 0.62 -91.60 -11.01
C GLY A 282 0.12 -92.98 -10.58
N PHE A 283 -0.09 -93.23 -9.28
CA PHE A 283 -0.61 -94.48 -8.76
C PHE A 283 -2.14 -94.51 -8.77
N TRP A 284 -2.73 -95.71 -8.88
CA TRP A 284 -4.17 -95.90 -8.93
C TRP A 284 -4.72 -96.35 -7.57
N LYS A 285 -5.59 -95.53 -6.98
CA LYS A 285 -6.27 -95.80 -5.70
C LYS A 285 -7.77 -95.96 -5.89
N GLN A 286 -8.45 -96.58 -4.93
CA GLN A 286 -9.92 -96.57 -4.90
C GLN A 286 -10.43 -95.13 -4.72
N VAL A 287 -11.62 -94.83 -5.27
CA VAL A 287 -12.18 -93.48 -5.30
C VAL A 287 -12.40 -92.97 -3.88
N GLU A 288 -12.94 -93.83 -3.04
CA GLU A 288 -13.28 -93.58 -1.64
C GLU A 288 -12.01 -93.17 -0.86
N ALA A 289 -10.94 -93.95 -1.01
CA ALA A 289 -9.65 -93.66 -0.39
C ALA A 289 -9.07 -92.32 -0.87
N TYR A 290 -9.16 -92.04 -2.18
CA TYR A 290 -8.67 -90.77 -2.73
C TYR A 290 -9.47 -89.56 -2.22
N VAL A 291 -10.80 -89.65 -2.20
CA VAL A 291 -11.69 -88.56 -1.78
C VAL A 291 -11.58 -88.30 -0.28
N SER A 292 -11.50 -89.33 0.57
CA SER A 292 -11.29 -89.13 2.01
C SER A 292 -9.90 -88.59 2.36
N GLU A 293 -8.86 -88.88 1.56
CA GLU A 293 -7.53 -88.30 1.76
C GLU A 293 -7.47 -86.80 1.34
N HIS A 294 -8.28 -86.38 0.35
CA HIS A 294 -8.18 -85.06 -0.28
C HIS A 294 -9.39 -84.15 -0.03
N SER A 295 -10.33 -84.57 0.83
CA SER A 295 -11.49 -83.78 1.24
C SER A 295 -11.95 -84.16 2.65
N GLU A 296 -12.85 -83.37 3.22
CA GLU A 296 -13.45 -83.63 4.54
C GLU A 296 -14.62 -84.64 4.46
N ALA A 297 -14.74 -85.42 3.37
CA ALA A 297 -15.85 -86.35 3.17
C ALA A 297 -15.61 -87.71 3.84
N GLU A 298 -16.60 -88.17 4.61
CA GLU A 298 -16.66 -89.50 5.20
C GLU A 298 -17.62 -90.41 4.44
N PHE A 299 -17.24 -91.67 4.20
CA PHE A 299 -18.06 -92.65 3.49
C PHE A 299 -18.73 -93.64 4.43
N SER A 300 -20.05 -93.78 4.32
CA SER A 300 -20.81 -94.89 4.90
C SER A 300 -21.04 -95.98 3.85
N HIS A 301 -21.03 -97.24 4.26
CA HIS A 301 -21.33 -98.36 3.36
C HIS A 301 -22.83 -98.62 3.32
N GLY A 302 -23.42 -98.57 2.13
CA GLY A 302 -24.81 -98.94 1.86
C GLY A 302 -24.91 -99.66 0.52
N ILE A 303 -25.95 -100.47 0.33
CA ILE A 303 -26.20 -101.17 -0.93
C ILE A 303 -27.35 -100.48 -1.67
N CYS A 304 -27.13 -100.07 -2.92
CA CYS A 304 -28.21 -99.46 -3.70
C CYS A 304 -29.24 -100.53 -4.14
N PRO A 305 -30.50 -100.14 -4.44
CA PRO A 305 -31.55 -101.09 -4.84
C PRO A 305 -31.18 -101.97 -6.03
N ASP A 306 -30.44 -101.44 -7.01
CA ASP A 306 -30.01 -102.20 -8.19
C ASP A 306 -28.98 -103.28 -7.84
N CYS A 307 -28.01 -102.94 -6.99
CA CYS A 307 -27.02 -103.90 -6.49
C CYS A 307 -27.68 -104.94 -5.58
N MET A 308 -28.65 -104.52 -4.75
CA MET A 308 -29.44 -105.42 -3.91
C MET A 308 -30.16 -106.46 -4.77
N LYS A 309 -30.86 -106.04 -5.84
CA LYS A 309 -31.56 -106.95 -6.78
C LYS A 309 -30.63 -107.92 -7.48
N LYS A 310 -29.40 -107.48 -7.79
CA LYS A 310 -28.43 -108.30 -8.52
C LYS A 310 -27.69 -109.30 -7.64
N LEU A 311 -27.31 -108.90 -6.43
CA LEU A 311 -26.49 -109.70 -5.51
C LEU A 311 -27.33 -110.54 -4.54
N TYR A 312 -28.54 -110.08 -4.25
CA TYR A 312 -29.47 -110.69 -3.30
C TYR A 312 -30.89 -110.73 -3.89
N PRO A 313 -31.09 -111.33 -5.08
CA PRO A 313 -32.38 -111.33 -5.77
C PRO A 313 -33.49 -111.93 -4.90
N GLU A 314 -33.19 -112.92 -4.07
CA GLU A 314 -34.13 -113.55 -3.14
C GLU A 314 -34.75 -112.62 -2.08
N TYR A 315 -34.13 -111.46 -1.81
CA TYR A 315 -34.64 -110.47 -0.85
C TYR A 315 -35.33 -109.28 -1.54
N THR A 316 -35.48 -109.30 -2.87
CA THR A 316 -36.02 -108.17 -3.64
C THR A 316 -37.37 -108.41 -4.30
N ASN A 317 -37.96 -109.59 -4.09
CA ASN A 317 -39.35 -109.87 -4.45
C ASN A 317 -40.25 -109.45 -3.28
N GLU A 318 -40.80 -108.23 -3.37
CA GLU A 318 -41.97 -107.85 -2.59
C GLU A 318 -43.19 -108.60 -3.15
N ASP A 319 -43.59 -109.67 -2.47
CA ASP A 319 -44.97 -110.12 -2.51
C ASP A 319 -45.83 -109.01 -1.90
N THR A 320 -46.63 -108.36 -2.73
CA THR A 320 -47.76 -107.54 -2.29
C THR A 320 -48.92 -108.50 -2.00
N GLU A 321 -49.38 -108.55 -0.74
CA GLU A 321 -50.79 -108.56 -0.29
C GLU A 321 -51.00 -109.31 1.04
N GLY A 322 -51.44 -108.55 2.06
CA GLY A 322 -52.54 -108.91 2.97
C GLY A 322 -52.33 -110.02 4.01
N THR A 323 -51.97 -109.64 5.23
CA THR A 323 -52.81 -109.76 6.46
C THR A 323 -52.10 -109.18 7.69
#